data_AF-A0A653G488-F1
#
_entry.id   AF-A0A653G488-F1
#
_cell.length_a   1.000
_cell.length_b   1.000
_cell.length_c   1.000
_cell.angle_alpha   90.00
_cell.angle_beta   90.00
_cell.angle_gamma   90.00
#
_symmetry.space_group_name_H-M   'P 1'
#
loop_
_entity.id
_entity.type
_entity.pdbx_description
1 polymer ?
#
loop_
_entity_poly.entity_id
_entity_poly.type
_entity_poly.pdbx_seq_one_letter_code
_entity_poly.pdbx_strand_id
1 'polypeptide(L)'
;MLTKRTNILFEEEVFRYLVALANKNGTSVGDLVRKAVIKAYPKKINDKRMDAYNKIIKLKKGLGRISAKEIKALVNYGRRY
;
A
#
# COMPACT_ATOMS: atom_id res chain seq x y z
N MET A 1 8.50 1.64 7.00
CA MET A 1 8.50 1.88 8.46
C MET A 1 9.80 2.60 8.81
N LEU A 2 9.73 3.70 9.59
CA LEU A 2 10.93 4.36 10.12
C LEU A 2 11.41 3.52 11.31
N THR A 3 12.50 2.77 11.13
CA THR A 3 13.02 1.83 12.13
C THR A 3 14.13 2.41 12.99
N LYS A 4 14.67 3.57 12.61
CA LYS A 4 15.72 4.27 13.34
C LYS A 4 15.10 5.25 14.34
N ARG A 5 15.66 5.31 15.55
CA ARG A 5 15.31 6.35 16.54
C ARG A 5 15.98 7.66 16.12
N THR A 6 15.23 8.74 16.16
CA THR A 6 15.71 10.08 15.81
C THR A 6 15.10 11.06 16.80
N ASN A 7 15.93 11.94 17.35
CA ASN A 7 15.48 13.05 18.19
C ASN A 7 15.18 14.23 17.27
N ILE A 8 14.00 14.83 17.42
CA ILE A 8 13.55 15.97 16.63
C ILE A 8 13.30 17.11 17.63
N LEU A 9 13.92 18.26 17.37
CA LEU A 9 13.68 19.47 18.13
C LEU A 9 12.46 20.19 17.56
N PHE A 10 11.56 20.60 18.44
CA PHE A 10 10.38 21.39 18.12
C PHE A 10 10.43 22.69 18.90
N GLU A 11 9.82 23.72 18.34
CA GLU A 11 9.45 24.91 19.10
C GLU A 11 8.42 24.53 20.18
N GLU A 12 8.46 25.23 21.31
CA GLU A 12 7.65 24.87 22.48
C GLU A 12 6.15 24.90 22.19
N GLU A 13 5.67 25.93 21.49
CA GLU A 13 4.25 26.08 21.14
C GLU A 13 3.77 24.93 20.25
N VAL A 14 4.57 24.58 19.24
CA VAL A 14 4.31 23.47 18.32
C VAL A 14 4.29 22.15 19.08
N PHE A 15 5.22 21.95 20.00
CA PHE A 15 5.27 20.74 20.81
C PHE A 15 4.03 20.61 21.71
N ARG A 16 3.62 21.68 22.38
CA ARG A 16 2.40 21.70 23.20
C ARG A 16 1.15 21.35 22.39
N TYR A 17 1.04 21.92 21.18
CA TYR A 17 -0.04 21.59 20.26
C TYR A 17 -0.04 20.10 19.87
N LEU A 18 1.13 19.55 19.52
CA LEU A 18 1.27 18.14 19.17
C LEU A 18 0.91 17.22 20.34
N VAL A 19 1.26 17.57 21.57
CA VAL A 19 0.88 16.82 22.77
C VAL A 19 -0.64 16.82 22.96
N ALA A 20 -1.29 17.99 22.85
CA ALA A 20 -2.74 18.08 22.96
C ALA A 20 -3.46 17.24 21.88
N LEU A 21 -2.96 17.29 20.64
CA LEU A 21 -3.50 16.50 19.53
C LEU A 21 -3.28 14.99 19.73
N ALA A 22 -2.11 14.61 20.25
CA ALA A 22 -1.77 13.21 20.53
C ALA A 22 -2.71 12.64 21.61
N ASN A 23 -2.94 13.40 22.68
CA ASN A 23 -3.86 13.06 23.76
C ASN A 23 -5.30 12.91 23.26
N LYS A 24 -5.78 13.87 22.46
CA LYS A 24 -7.12 13.81 21.86
C LYS A 24 -7.33 12.54 21.01
N ASN A 25 -6.27 12.08 20.34
CA ASN A 25 -6.32 10.92 19.46
C ASN A 25 -5.97 9.59 20.17
N GLY A 26 -5.62 9.62 21.47
CA GLY A 26 -5.14 8.44 22.20
C GLY A 26 -3.85 7.84 21.61
N THR A 27 -2.96 8.68 21.07
CA THR A 27 -1.70 8.26 20.41
C THR A 27 -0.51 9.02 20.98
N SER A 28 0.71 8.71 20.51
CA SER A 28 1.91 9.46 20.88
C SER A 28 2.26 10.55 19.86
N VAL A 29 3.01 11.58 20.30
CA VAL A 29 3.59 12.59 19.39
C VAL A 29 4.42 11.93 18.28
N GLY A 30 5.17 10.87 18.62
CA GLY A 30 5.93 10.10 17.64
C GLY A 30 5.06 9.41 16.58
N ASP A 31 3.86 8.97 16.94
CA ASP A 31 2.90 8.41 15.97
C ASP A 31 2.37 9.47 15.01
N LEU A 32 2.07 10.67 15.53
CA LEU A 32 1.64 11.80 14.71
C LEU A 32 2.72 12.18 13.70
N VAL A 33 3.97 12.30 14.15
CA VAL A 33 5.11 12.59 13.28
C VAL A 33 5.29 11.49 12.23
N ARG A 34 5.20 10.21 12.60
CA ARG A 34 5.30 9.10 11.65
C ARG A 34 4.19 9.15 10.59
N LYS A 35 2.94 9.44 10.97
CA LYS A 35 1.82 9.62 10.03
C LYS A 35 2.06 10.82 9.11
N ALA A 36 2.51 11.95 9.66
CA ALA A 36 2.82 13.15 8.89
C ALA A 36 3.92 12.91 7.86
N VAL A 37 5.01 12.22 8.23
CA VAL A 37 6.10 11.87 7.31
C VAL A 37 5.63 10.97 6.18
N ILE A 38 4.81 9.95 6.48
CA ILE A 38 4.24 9.08 5.43
C ILE A 38 3.36 9.88 4.46
N LYS A 39 2.59 10.84 4.97
CA LYS A 39 1.72 11.70 4.18
C LYS A 39 2.49 12.71 3.34
N ALA A 40 3.51 13.35 3.90
CA ALA A 40 4.30 14.38 3.24
C ALA A 40 5.32 13.81 2.24
N TYR A 41 5.88 12.64 2.58
CA TYR A 41 6.85 11.92 1.75
C TYR A 41 6.30 10.54 1.41
N PRO A 42 5.24 10.48 0.58
CA PRO A 42 4.78 9.19 0.09
C PRO A 42 5.96 8.55 -0.63
N LYS A 43 6.41 7.38 -0.14
CA LYS A 43 7.27 6.53 -0.97
C LYS A 43 6.50 6.38 -2.27
N LYS A 44 7.14 6.68 -3.40
CA LYS A 44 6.69 6.21 -4.72
C LYS A 44 6.66 4.68 -4.62
N ILE A 45 5.60 4.12 -4.05
CA ILE A 45 5.20 2.74 -4.25
C ILE A 45 4.96 2.72 -5.72
N ASN A 46 5.99 2.29 -6.44
CA ASN A 46 6.10 2.22 -7.88
C ASN A 46 4.70 2.08 -8.46
N ASP A 47 4.08 3.18 -8.93
CA ASP A 47 2.66 3.17 -9.30
C ASP A 47 2.42 2.06 -10.34
N LYS A 48 3.47 1.76 -11.12
CA LYS A 48 3.59 0.61 -12.02
C LYS A 48 3.31 -0.76 -11.37
N ARG A 49 3.70 -0.99 -10.12
CA ARG A 49 3.47 -2.25 -9.39
C ARG A 49 2.02 -2.38 -8.94
N MET A 50 1.40 -1.29 -8.49
CA MET A 50 -0.03 -1.28 -8.15
C MET A 50 -0.90 -1.37 -9.42
N ASP A 51 -0.51 -0.66 -10.49
CA ASP A 51 -1.14 -0.75 -11.80
C ASP A 51 -1.00 -2.17 -12.39
N ALA A 52 0.19 -2.78 -12.31
CA ALA A 52 0.40 -4.17 -12.71
C ALA A 52 -0.46 -5.15 -11.88
N TYR A 53 -0.54 -4.95 -10.57
CA TYR A 53 -1.39 -5.77 -9.70
C TYR A 53 -2.87 -5.66 -10.09
N ASN A 54 -3.36 -4.43 -10.33
CA ASN A 54 -4.73 -4.19 -10.77
C ASN A 54 -5.01 -4.79 -12.16
N LYS A 55 -4.06 -4.70 -13.10
CA LYS A 55 -4.14 -5.36 -14.41
C LYS A 55 -4.22 -6.88 -14.28
N ILE A 56 -3.37 -7.49 -13.44
CA ILE A 56 -3.39 -8.94 -13.18
C ILE A 56 -4.74 -9.37 -12.58
N ILE A 57 -5.27 -8.62 -11.61
CA ILE A 57 -6.59 -8.91 -11.04
C ILE A 57 -7.70 -8.75 -12.06
N LYS A 58 -7.66 -7.72 -12.91
CA LYS A 58 -8.65 -7.50 -13.97
C LYS A 58 -8.64 -8.65 -14.98
N LEU A 59 -7.46 -9.13 -15.38
CA LEU A 59 -7.31 -10.32 -16.22
C LEU A 59 -7.88 -11.57 -15.54
N LYS A 60 -7.60 -11.76 -14.25
CA LYS A 60 -8.15 -12.87 -13.45
C LYS A 60 -9.66 -12.78 -13.20
N LYS A 61 -10.26 -11.59 -13.21
CA LYS A 61 -11.71 -11.41 -13.05
C LYS A 61 -12.49 -11.82 -14.31
N GLY A 62 -11.89 -11.72 -15.50
CA GLY A 62 -12.52 -12.14 -16.75
C GLY A 62 -12.35 -13.63 -17.06
N LEU A 63 -11.27 -14.23 -16.57
CA LEU A 63 -11.07 -15.67 -16.59
C LEU A 63 -11.70 -16.22 -15.31
N GLY A 64 -12.98 -16.59 -15.36
CA GLY A 64 -13.58 -17.43 -14.32
C GLY A 64 -12.74 -18.67 -14.04
N ARG A 65 -13.11 -19.51 -13.06
CA ARG A 65 -12.42 -20.80 -12.85
C ARG A 65 -12.50 -21.63 -14.14
N ILE A 66 -11.44 -21.59 -14.95
CA ILE A 66 -11.33 -22.41 -16.15
C ILE A 66 -11.19 -23.84 -15.65
N SER A 67 -12.16 -24.67 -16.02
CA SER A 67 -12.13 -26.09 -15.68
C SER A 67 -10.99 -26.78 -16.44
N ALA A 68 -10.47 -27.87 -15.88
CA ALA A 68 -9.46 -28.69 -16.56
C ALA A 68 -9.93 -29.18 -17.95
N LYS A 69 -11.25 -29.31 -18.15
CA LYS A 69 -11.87 -29.70 -19.42
C LYS A 69 -11.72 -28.61 -20.49
N GLU A 70 -11.91 -27.34 -20.11
CA GLU A 70 -11.73 -26.19 -21.02
C GLU A 70 -10.26 -25.97 -21.39
N ILE A 71 -9.34 -26.16 -20.43
CA ILE A 71 -7.89 -26.14 -20.71
C ILE A 71 -7.53 -27.22 -21.73
N LYS A 72 -8.02 -28.45 -21.56
CA LYS A 72 -7.77 -29.56 -22.50
C LYS A 72 -8.33 -29.28 -23.91
N ALA A 73 -9.49 -28.62 -24.00
CA ALA A 73 -10.08 -28.24 -25.27
C ALA A 73 -9.24 -27.19 -26.02
N LEU A 74 -8.73 -26.17 -25.31
CA LEU A 74 -7.86 -25.14 -25.88
C LEU A 74 -6.53 -25.73 -26.37
N VAL A 75 -5.93 -26.63 -25.60
CA VAL A 75 -4.68 -27.33 -26.00
C VAL A 75 -4.89 -28.20 -27.24
N ASN A 76 -6.01 -28.92 -27.33
CA ASN A 76 -6.31 -29.76 -28.50
C ASN A 76 -6.63 -28.92 -29.74
N TYR A 77 -7.28 -27.77 -29.59
CA TYR A 77 -7.52 -26.84 -30.68
C TYR A 77 -6.19 -26.32 -31.27
N GLY A 78 -5.26 -25.91 -30.42
CA GLY A 78 -3.92 -25.48 -30.84
C GLY A 78 -2.99 -26.60 -31.32
N ARG A 79 -3.39 -27.87 -31.24
CA ARG A 79 -2.67 -29.02 -31.82
C ARG A 79 -3.17 -29.42 -33.21
N ARG A 80 -4.34 -28.91 -33.61
CA ARG A 80 -4.93 -29.17 -34.93
C ARG A 80 -4.40 -28.23 -36.01
N TYR A 81 -3.70 -27.16 -35.60
CA TYR A 81 -2.98 -26.20 -36.43
C TYR A 81 -1.54 -26.12 -35.92
#